data_AF-A0A3M1HHV5-F1
#
_entry.id   AF-A0A3M1HHV5-F1
#
_cell.length_a   1.000
_cell.length_b   1.000
_cell.length_c   1.000
_cell.angle_alpha   90.00
_cell.angle_beta   90.00
_cell.angle_gamma   90.00
#
_symmetry.space_group_name_H-M   'P 1'
#
loop_
_entity.id
_entity.type
_entity.pdbx_description
1 polymer ?
#
loop_
_entity_poly.entity_id
_entity_poly.type
_entity_poly.pdbx_seq_one_letter_code
_entity_poly.pdbx_strand_id
1 'polypeptide(L)'
;MHTMSYRKPLTYIFWAVVLAATAIGLGAAAVRAYRGLSVTNLNYVVPWGLWVAFYIYFIGLSAGSFLLSTLIYVFGVERFERVGRVALFSALMALIAGLFFVLIDLGHMERFWT
;
A
#
# COMPACT_ATOMS: atom_id res chain seq x y z
N MET A 1 4.85 -9.71 41.65
CA MET A 1 4.06 -10.45 40.63
C MET A 1 2.72 -9.76 40.53
N HIS A 2 2.35 -9.14 39.39
CA HIS A 2 0.98 -8.79 38.93
C HIS A 2 1.05 -7.68 37.86
N THR A 3 1.21 -8.04 36.58
CA THR A 3 0.89 -7.16 35.43
C THR A 3 0.26 -7.99 34.30
N MET A 4 -0.85 -8.67 34.60
CA MET A 4 -1.61 -9.42 33.60
C MET A 4 -2.88 -8.65 33.21
N SER A 5 -3.04 -8.47 31.89
CA SER A 5 -4.33 -8.44 31.18
C SER A 5 -5.14 -7.12 31.07
N TYR A 6 -4.52 -6.02 30.64
CA TYR A 6 -5.25 -4.83 30.12
C TYR A 6 -4.96 -4.49 28.64
N ARG A 7 -4.28 -5.36 27.88
CA ARG A 7 -3.95 -5.11 26.46
C ARG A 7 -5.01 -5.61 25.47
N LYS A 8 -5.86 -6.57 25.87
CA LYS A 8 -6.82 -7.24 24.97
C LYS A 8 -7.90 -6.32 24.37
N PRO A 9 -8.57 -5.42 25.12
CA PRO A 9 -9.63 -4.59 24.53
C PRO A 9 -9.06 -3.62 23.49
N LEU A 10 -7.87 -3.07 23.74
CA LEU A 10 -7.20 -2.17 22.79
C LEU A 10 -6.83 -2.89 21.49
N THR A 11 -6.37 -4.14 21.57
CA THR A 11 -6.07 -4.97 20.39
C THR A 11 -7.34 -5.30 19.60
N TYR A 12 -8.46 -5.64 20.26
CA TYR A 12 -9.73 -5.88 19.58
C TYR A 12 -10.26 -4.61 18.90
N ILE A 13 -10.17 -3.46 19.55
CA ILE A 13 -10.56 -2.16 18.97
C ILE A 13 -9.68 -1.86 17.75
N PHE A 14 -8.36 -2.05 17.86
CA PHE A 14 -7.44 -1.86 16.74
C PHE A 14 -7.83 -2.72 15.53
N TRP A 15 -8.04 -4.03 15.73
CA TRP A 15 -8.46 -4.93 14.64
C TRP A 15 -9.84 -4.57 14.08
N ALA A 16 -10.78 -4.14 14.91
CA ALA A 16 -12.09 -3.68 14.46
C ALA A 16 -11.98 -2.42 13.58
N VAL A 17 -11.12 -1.46 13.95
CA VAL A 17 -10.86 -0.26 13.15
C VAL A 17 -10.21 -0.62 11.82
N VAL A 18 -9.21 -1.51 11.82
CA VAL A 18 -8.57 -1.99 10.58
C VAL A 18 -9.62 -2.65 9.68
N LEU A 19 -10.45 -3.55 10.22
CA LEU A 19 -11.49 -4.23 9.46
C LEU A 19 -12.50 -3.23 8.85
N ALA A 20 -12.95 -2.26 9.65
CA ALA A 20 -13.87 -1.22 9.19
C ALA A 20 -13.25 -0.36 8.07
N ALA A 21 -11.99 0.06 8.23
CA ALA A 21 -11.26 0.82 7.22
C ALA A 21 -11.09 0.00 5.92
N THR A 22 -10.78 -1.30 6.02
CA THR A 22 -10.71 -2.19 4.86
C THR A 22 -12.07 -2.33 4.16
N ALA A 23 -13.15 -2.49 4.92
CA ALA A 23 -14.51 -2.59 4.37
C ALA A 23 -14.92 -1.30 3.63
N ILE A 24 -14.61 -0.13 4.19
CA ILE A 24 -14.84 1.17 3.55
C ILE A 24 -14.01 1.29 2.27
N GLY A 25 -12.73 0.91 2.32
CA GLY A 25 -11.84 0.94 1.15
C GLY A 25 -12.34 0.05 0.01
N LEU A 26 -12.79 -1.17 0.32
CA LEU A 26 -13.39 -2.09 -0.64
C LEU A 26 -14.70 -1.53 -1.22
N GLY A 27 -15.55 -0.93 -0.38
CA GLY A 27 -16.78 -0.27 -0.82
C GLY A 27 -16.49 0.90 -1.76
N ALA A 28 -15.49 1.73 -1.46
CA ALA A 28 -15.06 2.83 -2.31
C ALA A 28 -14.49 2.32 -3.66
N ALA A 29 -13.71 1.24 -3.64
CA ALA A 29 -13.21 0.60 -4.85
C ALA A 29 -14.35 0.06 -5.73
N ALA A 30 -15.36 -0.58 -5.14
CA ALA A 30 -16.54 -1.05 -5.86
C ALA A 30 -17.33 0.12 -6.47
N VAL A 31 -17.62 1.18 -5.70
CA VAL A 31 -18.29 2.39 -6.21
C VAL A 31 -17.50 3.02 -7.35
N ARG A 32 -16.17 3.04 -7.26
CA ARG A 32 -15.28 3.56 -8.30
C ARG A 32 -15.31 2.70 -9.58
N ALA A 33 -15.41 1.38 -9.44
CA ALA A 33 -15.57 0.46 -10.57
C ALA A 33 -16.90 0.68 -11.31
N TYR A 34 -17.99 0.92 -10.58
CA TYR A 34 -19.33 1.12 -11.19
C TYR A 34 -19.58 2.53 -11.73
N ARG A 35 -19.07 3.58 -11.07
CA ARG A 35 -19.37 4.99 -11.42
C ARG A 35 -18.28 5.68 -12.26
N GLY A 36 -17.18 4.98 -12.57
CA GLY A 36 -16.09 5.52 -13.39
C GLY A 36 -15.25 6.60 -12.71
N LEU A 37 -14.33 7.23 -13.46
CA LEU A 37 -13.37 8.24 -12.94
C LEU A 37 -14.07 9.50 -12.38
N SER A 38 -15.36 9.68 -12.64
CA SER A 38 -16.14 10.83 -12.18
C SER A 38 -16.14 10.99 -10.65
N VAL A 39 -16.06 9.88 -9.90
CA VAL A 39 -16.08 9.89 -8.43
C VAL A 39 -14.80 10.46 -7.83
N THR A 40 -13.70 10.47 -8.61
CA THR A 40 -12.38 10.91 -8.13
C THR A 40 -12.11 12.40 -8.35
N ASN A 41 -13.12 13.16 -8.81
CA ASN A 41 -13.04 14.60 -9.07
C ASN A 41 -11.84 15.00 -9.97
N LEU A 42 -11.46 14.09 -10.87
CA LEU A 42 -10.44 14.34 -11.89
C LEU A 42 -11.05 15.19 -12.99
N ASN A 43 -10.33 16.25 -13.38
CA ASN A 43 -10.74 17.17 -14.43
C ASN A 43 -9.61 17.29 -15.46
N TYR A 44 -9.87 17.95 -16.59
CA TYR A 44 -8.85 18.22 -17.61
C TYR A 44 -7.63 19.00 -17.07
N VAL A 45 -7.80 19.77 -16.00
CA VAL A 45 -6.72 20.49 -15.31
C VAL A 45 -5.89 19.59 -14.40
N VAL A 46 -6.52 18.58 -13.77
CA VAL A 46 -5.87 17.66 -12.82
C VAL A 46 -6.22 16.23 -13.22
N PRO A 47 -5.50 15.66 -14.20
CA PRO A 47 -5.85 14.37 -14.79
C PRO A 47 -5.44 13.17 -13.93
N TRP A 48 -4.48 13.36 -13.01
CA TRP A 48 -3.74 12.27 -12.36
C TRP A 48 -3.98 12.14 -10.85
N GLY A 49 -4.59 13.17 -10.23
CA GLY A 49 -5.05 13.24 -8.85
C GLY A 49 -4.36 12.31 -7.84
N LEU A 50 -5.17 11.55 -7.09
CA LEU A 50 -4.70 10.77 -5.95
C LEU A 50 -4.05 9.43 -6.35
N TRP A 51 -4.48 8.83 -7.45
CA TRP A 51 -4.00 7.52 -7.91
C TRP A 51 -2.52 7.56 -8.29
N VAL A 52 -2.11 8.61 -9.04
CA VAL A 52 -0.72 8.82 -9.42
C VAL A 52 0.18 9.07 -8.24
N ALA A 53 -0.28 9.87 -7.28
CA ALA A 53 0.46 10.09 -6.04
C ALA A 53 0.71 8.77 -5.28
N PHE A 54 -0.30 7.89 -5.21
CA PHE A 54 -0.16 6.61 -4.52
C PHE A 54 0.83 5.67 -5.20
N TYR A 55 0.72 5.42 -6.51
CA TYR A 55 1.67 4.47 -7.11
C TYR A 55 3.10 5.00 -7.10
N ILE A 56 3.35 6.32 -7.23
CA ILE A 56 4.70 6.91 -7.09
C ILE A 56 5.22 6.67 -5.67
N TYR A 57 4.38 6.89 -4.66
CA TYR A 57 4.73 6.63 -3.27
C TYR A 57 5.11 5.17 -3.03
N PHE A 58 4.30 4.22 -3.49
CA PHE A 58 4.56 2.79 -3.31
C PHE A 58 5.78 2.29 -4.10
N ILE A 59 6.01 2.80 -5.31
CA ILE A 59 7.23 2.53 -6.09
C ILE A 59 8.46 3.06 -5.34
N GLY A 60 8.39 4.27 -4.80
CA GLY A 60 9.48 4.86 -4.00
C GLY A 60 9.75 4.06 -2.72
N LEU A 61 8.70 3.62 -2.02
CA LEU A 61 8.80 2.80 -0.82
C LEU A 61 9.40 1.42 -1.13
N SER A 62 9.02 0.83 -2.27
CA SER A 62 9.60 -0.41 -2.79
C SER A 62 11.09 -0.26 -3.07
N ALA A 63 11.47 0.75 -3.86
CA ALA A 63 12.86 1.02 -4.20
C ALA A 63 13.73 1.30 -2.96
N GLY A 64 13.23 2.09 -2.00
CA GLY A 64 13.94 2.38 -0.76
C GLY A 64 14.12 1.14 0.12
N SER A 65 13.08 0.30 0.25
CA SER A 65 13.14 -0.94 1.02
C SER A 65 14.10 -1.97 0.39
N PHE A 66 14.11 -2.05 -0.94
CA PHE A 66 15.02 -2.90 -1.69
C PHE A 66 16.47 -2.44 -1.57
N LEU A 67 16.71 -1.12 -1.65
CA LEU A 67 18.03 -0.55 -1.46
C LEU A 67 18.57 -0.80 -0.04
N LEU A 68 17.71 -0.69 0.98
CA LEU A 68 18.07 -1.03 2.36
C LEU A 68 18.46 -2.51 2.49
N SER A 69 17.67 -3.42 1.90
CA SER A 69 18.01 -4.85 1.84
C SER A 69 19.34 -5.09 1.12
N THR A 70 19.59 -4.40 0.01
CA THR A 70 20.84 -4.50 -0.75
C THR A 70 22.03 -4.02 0.08
N LEU A 71 21.91 -2.91 0.81
CA LEU A 71 22.97 -2.40 1.69
C LEU A 71 23.36 -3.41 2.77
N ILE A 72 22.38 -4.14 3.31
CA ILE A 72 22.61 -5.13 4.37
C ILE A 72 23.25 -6.38 3.80
N TYR A 73 22.67 -6.98 2.76
CA TYR A 73 23.09 -8.29 2.25
C TYR A 73 24.26 -8.24 1.26
N VAL A 74 24.36 -7.18 0.45
CA VAL A 74 25.43 -7.04 -0.57
C VAL A 74 26.63 -6.31 -0.01
N PHE A 75 26.43 -5.22 0.74
CA PHE A 75 27.52 -4.43 1.31
C PHE A 75 27.91 -4.86 2.73
N GLY A 76 27.26 -5.88 3.31
CA GLY A 76 27.67 -6.48 4.58
C GLY A 76 27.40 -5.62 5.81
N VAL A 77 26.42 -4.71 5.77
CA VAL A 77 26.07 -3.87 6.92
C VAL A 77 25.21 -4.66 7.92
N GLU A 78 25.87 -5.45 8.78
CA GLU A 78 25.24 -6.38 9.74
C GLU A 78 24.39 -5.69 10.82
N ARG A 79 24.57 -4.38 11.05
CA ARG A 79 23.83 -3.61 12.07
C ARG A 79 22.30 -3.69 11.89
N PHE A 80 21.83 -3.99 10.68
CA PHE A 80 20.41 -4.07 10.35
C PHE A 80 19.96 -5.44 9.81
N GLU A 81 20.73 -6.50 10.04
CA GLU A 81 20.45 -7.83 9.46
C GLU A 81 19.03 -8.35 9.72
N ARG A 82 18.50 -8.14 10.95
CA ARG A 82 17.11 -8.50 11.29
C ARG A 82 16.07 -7.73 10.48
N VAL A 83 16.37 -6.48 10.10
CA VAL A 83 15.50 -5.62 9.30
C VAL A 83 15.63 -5.96 7.82
N GLY A 84 16.78 -6.45 7.36
CA GLY A 84 17.02 -6.80 5.95
C GLY A 84 15.96 -7.72 5.36
N ARG A 85 15.59 -8.80 6.07
CA ARG A 85 14.55 -9.74 5.61
C ARG A 85 13.17 -9.08 5.51
N VAL A 86 12.83 -8.25 6.49
CA VAL A 86 11.55 -7.52 6.53
C VAL A 86 11.52 -6.43 5.46
N ALA A 87 12.65 -5.78 5.19
CA ALA A 87 12.81 -4.77 4.15
C ALA A 87 12.63 -5.36 2.74
N LEU A 88 13.18 -6.54 2.48
CA LEU A 88 12.96 -7.22 1.21
C LEU A 88 11.47 -7.59 1.02
N PHE A 89 10.84 -8.12 2.08
CA PHE A 89 9.42 -8.43 2.05
C PHE A 89 8.55 -7.18 1.87
N SER A 90 8.87 -6.08 2.57
CA SER A 90 8.15 -4.82 2.41
C SER A 90 8.34 -4.23 1.02
N ALA A 91 9.52 -4.37 0.41
CA ALA A 91 9.75 -3.95 -0.97
C ALA A 91 8.80 -4.66 -1.94
N LEU A 92 8.68 -5.99 -1.81
CA LEU A 92 7.80 -6.79 -2.65
C LEU A 92 6.32 -6.42 -2.43
N MET A 93 5.89 -6.27 -1.18
CA MET A 93 4.51 -5.88 -0.87
C MET A 93 4.17 -4.48 -1.39
N ALA A 94 5.10 -3.53 -1.25
CA ALA A 94 4.94 -2.18 -1.78
C ALA A 94 4.86 -2.16 -3.30
N LEU A 95 5.67 -2.98 -3.98
CA LEU A 95 5.61 -3.13 -5.44
C LEU A 95 4.25 -3.66 -5.90
N ILE A 96 3.75 -4.72 -5.25
CA ILE A 96 2.44 -5.30 -5.57
C ILE A 96 1.34 -4.26 -5.34
N ALA A 97 1.37 -3.56 -4.21
CA ALA A 97 0.40 -2.50 -3.90
C ALA A 97 0.43 -1.38 -4.96
N GLY A 98 1.62 -0.91 -5.34
CA GLY A 98 1.78 0.09 -6.40
C GLY A 98 1.19 -0.37 -7.73
N LEU A 99 1.40 -1.64 -8.09
CA LEU A 99 0.84 -2.21 -9.31
C LEU A 99 -0.70 -2.26 -9.26
N PHE A 100 -1.30 -2.63 -8.12
CA PHE A 100 -2.75 -2.57 -7.95
C PHE A 100 -3.31 -1.15 -8.14
N PHE A 101 -2.63 -0.13 -7.63
CA PHE A 101 -3.07 1.26 -7.83
C PHE A 101 -3.01 1.68 -9.30
N VAL A 102 -1.99 1.24 -10.04
CA VAL A 102 -1.92 1.47 -11.50
C VAL A 102 -3.08 0.81 -12.22
N LEU A 103 -3.43 -0.44 -11.87
CA LEU A 103 -4.58 -1.13 -12.47
C LEU A 103 -5.90 -0.40 -12.20
N ILE A 104 -6.09 0.16 -11.01
CA ILE A 104 -7.31 0.90 -10.65
C ILE A 104 -7.36 2.28 -11.32
N ASP A 105 -6.19 2.89 -11.57
CA ASP A 105 -6.09 4.15 -12.30
C ASP A 105 -6.50 3.99 -13.77
N LEU A 106 -6.24 2.82 -14.37
CA LEU A 106 -6.73 2.49 -15.71
C LEU A 106 -8.27 2.52 -15.73
N GLY A 107 -8.83 3.54 -16.39
CA GLY A 107 -10.28 3.71 -16.50
C GLY A 107 -11.03 2.54 -17.14
N HIS A 108 -10.34 1.71 -17.93
CA HIS A 108 -10.82 0.46 -18.51
C HIS A 108 -9.72 -0.59 -18.36
N MET A 109 -9.79 -1.38 -17.29
CA MET A 109 -8.78 -2.38 -16.92
C MET A 109 -8.58 -3.44 -18.01
N GLU A 110 -9.64 -3.72 -18.77
CA GLU A 110 -9.68 -4.73 -19.82
C GLU A 110 -8.94 -4.35 -21.11
N ARG A 111 -8.54 -3.07 -21.27
CA ARG A 111 -7.84 -2.57 -22.46
C ARG A 111 -6.39 -2.16 -22.19
N PHE A 112 -5.75 -2.72 -21.18
CA PHE A 112 -4.38 -2.29 -20.80
C PHE A 112 -3.31 -2.48 -21.90
N TRP A 113 -3.58 -3.28 -22.94
CA TRP A 113 -2.61 -3.67 -23.98
C TRP A 113 -3.04 -3.25 -25.41
N THR A 114 -4.23 -2.67 -25.62
CA THR A 114 -4.77 -2.39 -26.98
C THR A 114 -5.19 -0.94 -27.11
#